data_AF-A0A538HIW6-F1
#
_entry.id   AF-A0A538HIW6-F1
#
_cell.length_a   1.000
_cell.length_b   1.000
_cell.length_c   1.000
_cell.angle_alpha   90.00
_cell.angle_beta   90.00
_cell.angle_gamma   90.00
#
_symmetry.space_group_name_H-M   'P 1'
#
loop_
_entity.id
_entity.type
_entity.pdbx_description
1 polymer ?
#
loop_
_entity_poly.entity_id
_entity_poly.type
_entity_poly.pdbx_seq_one_letter_code
_entity_poly.pdbx_strand_id
1 'polypeptide(L)'
;MDRVIIVSADGHASMPSKLWPEYLEREYHELLPRLTAENELSTRAMTLLNDMSLPLEARAVFDTEGVYAAGGWAGLWDVEVRVAEMD
;
A
#
# COMPACT_ATOMS: atom_id res chain seq x y z
N MET A 1 -5.94 -30.50 10.16
CA MET A 1 -5.10 -29.33 10.49
C MET A 1 -6.06 -28.26 10.94
N ASP A 2 -5.96 -27.83 12.20
CA ASP A 2 -6.83 -26.77 12.72
C ASP A 2 -6.36 -25.44 12.15
N ARG A 3 -7.26 -24.70 11.50
CA ARG A 3 -6.97 -23.37 10.95
C ARG A 3 -7.07 -22.36 12.10
N VAL A 4 -6.06 -21.52 12.25
CA VAL A 4 -6.08 -20.39 13.18
C VAL A 4 -6.55 -19.17 12.39
N ILE A 5 -7.63 -18.54 12.84
CA ILE A 5 -8.07 -17.25 12.32
C ILE A 5 -7.30 -16.16 13.07
N ILE A 6 -6.55 -15.34 12.35
CA ILE A 6 -5.86 -14.18 12.88
C ILE A 6 -6.72 -12.95 12.59
N VAL A 7 -6.99 -12.14 13.62
CA VAL A 7 -7.69 -10.86 13.47
C VAL A 7 -6.68 -9.75 13.71
N SER A 8 -6.44 -8.91 12.70
CA SER A 8 -5.61 -7.72 12.89
C SER A 8 -6.42 -6.66 13.65
N ALA A 9 -5.87 -6.18 14.77
CA ALA A 9 -6.45 -5.09 15.55
C ALA A 9 -6.15 -3.71 14.94
N ASP A 10 -5.18 -3.64 14.03
CA ASP A 10 -4.78 -2.40 13.35
C ASP A 10 -4.55 -2.67 11.86
N GLY A 11 -5.18 -1.86 11.03
CA GLY A 11 -5.14 -1.99 9.59
C GLY A 11 -5.29 -0.62 8.95
N HIS A 12 -4.35 -0.27 8.08
CA HIS A 12 -4.36 1.01 7.37
C HIS A 12 -5.04 0.85 6.01
N ALA A 13 -5.76 1.88 5.61
CA ALA A 13 -6.30 2.06 4.27
C ALA A 13 -6.03 3.50 3.81
N SER A 14 -5.83 3.69 2.51
CA SER A 14 -5.59 4.99 1.92
C SER A 14 -6.52 5.24 0.73
N MET A 15 -6.65 6.51 0.35
CA MET A 15 -7.34 6.91 -0.87
C MET A 15 -6.40 6.73 -2.08
N PRO A 16 -6.87 6.18 -3.22
CA PRO A 16 -6.11 6.24 -4.45
C PRO A 16 -5.85 7.70 -4.85
N SER A 17 -4.60 8.05 -5.16
CA SER A 17 -4.20 9.43 -5.44
C SER A 17 -5.00 10.10 -6.57
N LYS A 18 -5.50 9.30 -7.52
CA LYS A 18 -6.27 9.76 -8.67
C LYS A 18 -7.75 10.09 -8.36
N LEU A 19 -8.28 9.65 -7.22
CA LEU A 19 -9.69 9.82 -6.87
C LEU A 19 -9.97 11.07 -6.01
N TRP A 20 -8.93 11.73 -5.50
CA TRP A 20 -9.09 12.97 -4.72
C TRP A 20 -9.97 14.06 -5.35
N PRO A 21 -9.97 14.28 -6.69
CA PRO A 21 -10.88 15.25 -7.31
C PRO A 21 -12.37 14.95 -7.11
N GLU A 22 -12.74 13.69 -6.84
CA GLU A 22 -14.14 13.28 -6.63
C GLU A 22 -14.65 13.61 -5.22
N TYR A 23 -13.72 13.68 -4.25
CA TYR A 23 -14.05 13.82 -2.82
C TYR A 23 -13.67 15.18 -2.24
N LEU A 24 -12.83 15.96 -2.93
CA LEU A 24 -12.40 17.29 -2.50
C LEU A 24 -13.09 18.39 -3.29
N GLU A 25 -13.35 19.49 -2.61
CA GLU A 25 -13.91 20.70 -3.19
C GLU A 25 -13.00 21.26 -4.29
N ARG A 26 -13.62 21.86 -5.31
CA ARG A 26 -12.93 22.35 -6.51
C ARG A 26 -11.81 23.35 -6.20
N GLU A 27 -11.92 24.13 -5.14
CA GLU A 27 -10.89 25.09 -4.74
C GLU A 27 -9.54 24.42 -4.38
N TYR A 28 -9.55 23.13 -4.03
CA TYR A 28 -8.35 22.37 -3.75
C TYR A 28 -7.76 21.65 -4.98
N HIS A 29 -8.47 21.63 -6.11
CA HIS A 29 -8.06 20.84 -7.27
C HIS A 29 -6.73 21.29 -7.87
N GLU A 30 -6.40 22.58 -7.75
CA GLU A 30 -5.11 23.13 -8.17
C GLU A 30 -3.92 22.58 -7.37
N LEU A 31 -4.17 22.05 -6.16
CA LEU A 31 -3.14 21.48 -5.28
C LEU A 31 -2.92 19.97 -5.53
N LEU A 32 -3.84 19.29 -6.19
CA LEU A 32 -3.79 17.84 -6.40
C LEU A 32 -2.59 17.36 -7.22
N PRO A 33 -2.12 18.08 -8.26
CA PRO A 33 -0.88 17.70 -8.95
C PRO A 33 0.32 17.70 -8.02
N ARG A 34 0.41 18.69 -7.12
CA ARG A 34 1.48 18.78 -6.13
C ARG A 34 1.38 17.66 -5.09
N LEU A 35 0.18 17.39 -4.58
CA LEU A 35 -0.07 16.26 -3.67
C LEU A 35 0.37 14.93 -4.28
N THR A 36 0.06 14.70 -5.56
CA THR A 36 0.44 13.48 -6.28
C THR A 36 1.97 13.35 -6.37
N ALA A 37 2.66 14.42 -6.77
CA ALA A 37 4.11 14.44 -6.87
C ALA A 37 4.80 14.26 -5.50
N GLU A 38 4.27 14.89 -4.44
CA GLU A 38 4.77 14.72 -3.07
C GLU A 38 4.55 13.29 -2.56
N ASN A 39 3.40 12.68 -2.85
CA ASN A 39 3.14 11.28 -2.51
C ASN A 39 4.12 10.32 -3.21
N GLU A 40 4.34 10.48 -4.52
CA GLU A 40 5.32 9.67 -5.26
C GLU A 40 6.75 9.84 -4.76
N LEU A 41 7.13 11.06 -4.36
CA LEU A 41 8.43 11.32 -3.76
C LEU A 41 8.55 10.68 -2.37
N SER A 42 7.53 10.86 -1.53
CA SER A 42 7.46 10.32 -0.17
C SER A 42 7.51 8.80 -0.18
N THR A 43 6.71 8.13 -1.02
CA THR A 43 6.73 6.67 -1.16
C THR A 43 8.12 6.16 -1.56
N ARG A 44 8.78 6.79 -2.55
CA ARG A 44 10.14 6.39 -2.95
C ARG A 44 11.16 6.61 -1.84
N ALA A 45 11.10 7.75 -1.16
CA ALA A 45 12.00 8.07 -0.06
C ALA A 45 11.80 7.12 1.12
N MET A 46 10.55 6.85 1.51
CA MET A 46 10.22 5.88 2.56
C MET A 46 10.70 4.48 2.23
N THR A 47 10.54 4.02 0.99
CA THR A 47 11.05 2.71 0.57
C THR A 47 12.56 2.59 0.77
N LEU A 48 13.32 3.65 0.50
CA LEU A 48 14.77 3.68 0.69
C LEU A 48 15.19 3.85 2.15
N LEU A 49 14.48 4.69 2.91
CA LEU A 49 14.86 5.08 4.27
C LEU A 49 14.38 4.09 5.35
N ASN A 50 13.29 3.35 5.10
CA ASN A 50 12.73 2.39 6.05
C ASN A 50 13.16 0.94 5.80
N ASP A 51 14.21 0.74 4.99
CA ASP A 51 14.75 -0.59 4.65
C ASP A 51 13.67 -1.59 4.18
N MET A 52 12.68 -1.09 3.41
CA MET A 52 11.74 -1.97 2.70
C MET A 52 12.44 -2.75 1.57
N SER A 53 13.74 -2.54 1.38
CA SER A 53 14.66 -3.41 0.67
C SER A 53 15.08 -4.62 1.50
N LEU A 54 14.12 -5.42 1.97
CA LEU A 54 14.44 -6.64 2.72
C LEU A 54 15.38 -7.54 1.90
N PRO A 55 16.43 -8.12 2.51
CA PRO A 55 17.30 -9.09 1.86
C PRO A 55 16.50 -10.24 1.26
N LEU A 56 16.98 -10.85 0.17
CA LEU A 56 16.25 -11.90 -0.54
C LEU A 56 15.95 -13.10 0.38
N GLU A 57 16.86 -13.42 1.29
CA GLU A 57 16.70 -14.46 2.29
C GLU A 57 15.57 -14.16 3.30
N ALA A 58 15.35 -12.90 3.65
CA ALA A 58 14.27 -12.51 4.56
C ALA A 58 12.90 -12.60 3.87
N ARG A 59 12.85 -12.30 2.56
CA ARG A 59 11.62 -12.42 1.76
C ARG A 59 11.13 -13.85 1.67
N ALA A 60 12.04 -14.83 1.61
CA ALA A 60 11.67 -16.25 1.57
C ALA A 60 10.86 -16.72 2.80
N VAL A 61 10.87 -15.94 3.90
CA VAL A 61 10.09 -16.25 5.11
C VAL A 61 8.62 -15.89 4.97
N PHE A 62 8.27 -14.83 4.25
CA PHE A 62 6.90 -14.27 4.23
C PHE A 62 6.33 -14.01 2.83
N ASP A 63 7.17 -13.84 1.80
CA ASP A 63 6.78 -13.56 0.42
C ASP A 63 6.78 -14.85 -0.42
N THR A 64 6.12 -15.90 0.05
CA THR A 64 6.12 -17.22 -0.60
C THR A 64 5.47 -17.22 -1.98
N GLU A 65 4.63 -16.23 -2.25
CA GLU A 65 3.89 -16.05 -3.51
C GLU A 65 4.46 -14.93 -4.39
N GLY A 66 5.52 -14.23 -3.95
CA GLY A 66 6.17 -13.17 -4.70
C GLY A 66 5.35 -11.88 -4.83
N VAL A 67 4.28 -11.72 -4.06
CA VAL A 67 3.39 -10.55 -4.08
C VAL A 67 4.13 -9.29 -3.62
N TYR A 68 4.93 -9.40 -2.55
CA TYR A 68 5.76 -8.29 -2.06
C TYR A 68 6.80 -7.90 -3.12
N ALA A 69 7.49 -8.88 -3.71
CA ALA A 69 8.48 -8.65 -4.76
C ALA A 69 7.89 -8.06 -6.06
N ALA A 70 6.64 -8.35 -6.38
CA ALA A 70 5.93 -7.78 -7.53
C ALA A 70 5.61 -6.29 -7.37
N GLY A 71 5.88 -5.69 -6.20
CA GLY A 71 5.55 -4.30 -5.91
C GLY A 71 4.06 -4.07 -5.66
N GLY A 72 3.32 -5.15 -5.39
CA GLY A 72 1.90 -5.11 -5.08
C GLY A 72 1.67 -4.62 -3.65
N TRP A 73 1.28 -3.35 -3.52
CA TRP A 73 0.73 -2.78 -2.28
C TRP A 73 -0.68 -2.22 -2.54
N ALA A 74 -1.38 -2.82 -3.50
CA ALA A 74 -2.69 -2.33 -3.93
C ALA A 74 -3.76 -2.56 -2.86
N GLY A 75 -3.60 -3.54 -1.96
CA GLY A 75 -4.51 -3.77 -0.82
C GLY A 75 -4.61 -2.62 0.19
N LEU A 76 -3.80 -1.56 0.03
CA LEU A 76 -3.94 -0.32 0.80
C LEU A 76 -5.17 0.50 0.36
N TRP A 77 -5.59 0.40 -0.91
CA TRP A 77 -6.72 1.18 -1.44
C TRP A 77 -7.68 0.38 -2.34
N ASP A 78 -7.29 -0.81 -2.81
CA ASP A 78 -8.12 -1.74 -3.56
C ASP A 78 -8.69 -2.80 -2.62
N VAL A 79 -10.02 -2.78 -2.45
CA VAL A 79 -10.72 -3.65 -1.50
C VAL A 79 -10.70 -5.12 -1.92
N GLU A 80 -10.75 -5.40 -3.22
CA GLU A 80 -10.78 -6.78 -3.72
C GLU A 80 -9.40 -7.43 -3.53
N VAL A 81 -8.34 -6.68 -3.85
CA VAL A 81 -6.96 -7.11 -3.57
C VAL A 81 -6.74 -7.29 -2.07
N ARG A 82 -7.20 -6.35 -1.24
CA ARG A 82 -7.04 -6.43 0.22
C ARG A 82 -7.67 -7.68 0.82
N VAL A 83 -8.89 -8.02 0.42
CA VAL A 83 -9.58 -9.20 0.93
C VAL A 83 -8.85 -10.46 0.50
N ALA A 84 -8.41 -10.54 -0.77
CA ALA A 84 -7.63 -11.66 -1.27
C ALA A 84 -6.27 -11.82 -0.57
N GLU A 85 -5.62 -10.73 -0.17
CA GLU A 85 -4.35 -10.76 0.60
C GLU A 85 -4.55 -11.14 2.09
N MET A 86 -5.77 -11.07 2.62
CA MET A 86 -6.09 -11.41 4.02
C MET A 86 -6.56 -12.86 4.22
N ASP A 87 -7.00 -13.53 3.17
CA ASP A 87 -7.50 -14.92 3.16
C ASP A 87 -6.37 -15.95 3.02
#